data_AF-A0A7S2IZK5-F1
#
_entry.id   AF-A0A7S2IZK5-F1
#
_cell.length_a   1.000
_cell.length_b   1.000
_cell.length_c   1.000
_cell.angle_alpha   90.00
_cell.angle_beta   90.00
_cell.angle_gamma   90.00
#
_symmetry.space_group_name_H-M   'P 1'
#
loop_
_entity.id
_entity.type
_entity.pdbx_description
1 polymer ?
#
loop_
_entity_poly.entity_id
_entity_poly.type
_entity_poly.pdbx_seq_one_letter_code
_entity_poly.pdbx_strand_id
1 'polypeptide(L)'
;AAPSSVRADVVLKDALTSLLKEAPKKLKELRDECTAELERLGALAGGEATADGFFKALKLALEAQGSPKVVAIALDAVSKLTTNGHLSGKGPDPFKATSEGEA
;
A
#
# COMPACT_ATOMS: atom_id res chain seq x y z
N ALA A 1 -26.67 9.29 -9.19
CA ALA A 1 -25.39 8.75 -9.68
C ALA A 1 -24.83 7.85 -8.58
N ALA A 2 -24.58 6.57 -8.86
CA ALA A 2 -23.82 5.75 -7.92
C ALA A 2 -22.45 6.41 -7.71
N PRO A 3 -21.93 6.50 -6.47
CA PRO A 3 -20.56 6.97 -6.29
C PRO A 3 -19.66 6.09 -7.15
N SER A 4 -18.87 6.69 -8.02
CA SER A 4 -17.84 5.99 -8.77
C SER A 4 -16.91 5.36 -7.73
N SER A 5 -17.11 4.07 -7.44
CA SER A 5 -16.32 3.32 -6.47
C SER A 5 -14.89 3.31 -6.99
N VAL A 6 -14.07 4.17 -6.40
CA VAL A 6 -12.64 4.22 -6.71
C VAL A 6 -12.10 2.85 -6.35
N ARG A 7 -11.53 2.13 -7.30
CA ARG A 7 -11.04 0.77 -7.04
C ARG A 7 -9.77 0.83 -6.20
N ALA A 8 -9.64 -0.10 -5.25
CA ALA A 8 -8.47 -0.17 -4.35
C ALA A 8 -7.15 -0.29 -5.11
N ASP A 9 -7.14 -1.08 -6.19
CA ASP A 9 -5.96 -1.29 -7.04
C ASP A 9 -5.46 0.01 -7.68
N VAL A 10 -6.36 0.89 -8.13
CA VAL A 10 -5.99 2.19 -8.70
C VAL A 10 -5.33 3.07 -7.63
N VAL A 11 -5.92 3.17 -6.45
CA VAL A 11 -5.37 3.99 -5.35
C VAL A 11 -3.99 3.48 -4.93
N LEU A 12 -3.85 2.17 -4.77
CA LEU A 12 -2.59 1.54 -4.39
C LEU A 12 -1.52 1.75 -5.48
N LYS A 13 -1.86 1.50 -6.74
CA LYS A 13 -0.91 1.68 -7.85
C LYS A 13 -0.37 3.10 -7.93
N ASP A 14 -1.25 4.10 -7.83
CA ASP A 14 -0.90 5.50 -7.91
C ASP A 14 -0.04 5.92 -6.71
N ALA A 15 -0.41 5.47 -5.51
CA ALA A 15 0.34 5.74 -4.29
C ALA A 15 1.74 5.11 -4.33
N LEU A 16 1.85 3.81 -4.63
CA LEU A 16 3.14 3.09 -4.66
C LEU A 16 4.08 3.65 -5.72
N THR A 17 3.55 4.00 -6.90
CA THR A 17 4.34 4.64 -7.96
C THR A 17 4.85 6.02 -7.50
N SER A 18 4.01 6.80 -6.84
CA SER A 18 4.37 8.11 -6.30
C SER A 18 5.41 8.00 -5.18
N LEU A 19 5.25 7.00 -4.29
CA LEU A 19 6.21 6.71 -3.23
C LEU A 19 7.58 6.32 -3.79
N LEU A 20 7.65 5.46 -4.81
CA LEU A 20 8.94 5.12 -5.45
C LEU A 20 9.66 6.33 -6.06
N LYS A 21 8.90 7.25 -6.65
CA LYS A 21 9.43 8.47 -7.26
C LYS A 21 9.97 9.44 -6.22
N GLU A 22 9.27 9.58 -5.09
CA GLU A 22 9.57 10.61 -4.09
C GLU A 22 10.40 10.10 -2.91
N ALA A 23 10.46 8.79 -2.70
CA ALA A 23 11.25 8.18 -1.63
C ALA A 23 12.76 8.34 -1.91
N PRO A 24 13.52 9.04 -1.04
CA PRO A 24 14.96 9.18 -1.20
C PRO A 24 15.66 7.82 -1.11
N LYS A 25 16.83 7.69 -1.74
CA LYS A 25 17.61 6.44 -1.80
C LYS A 25 17.93 5.83 -0.42
N LYS A 26 17.97 6.65 0.64
CA LYS A 26 18.19 6.22 2.02
C LYS A 26 17.02 5.39 2.60
N LEU A 27 15.81 5.53 2.06
CA LEU A 27 14.65 4.72 2.43
C LEU A 27 14.59 3.46 1.56
N LYS A 28 15.65 2.65 1.63
CA LYS A 28 15.78 1.46 0.77
C LYS A 28 14.63 0.47 1.00
N GLU A 29 14.31 0.18 2.25
CA GLU A 29 13.23 -0.75 2.61
C GLU A 29 11.88 -0.34 2.03
N LEU A 30 11.51 0.95 2.13
CA LEU A 30 10.28 1.47 1.52
C LEU A 30 10.29 1.29 -0.01
N ARG A 31 11.43 1.55 -0.66
CA ARG A 31 11.55 1.42 -2.12
C ARG A 31 11.46 -0.03 -2.57
N ASP A 32 12.11 -0.94 -1.85
CA ASP A 32 12.08 -2.36 -2.14
C ASP A 32 10.64 -2.90 -1.96
N GLU A 33 9.97 -2.52 -0.87
CA GLU A 33 8.59 -2.91 -0.59
C GLU A 33 7.61 -2.36 -1.64
N CYS A 34 7.71 -1.08 -2.00
CA CYS A 34 6.85 -0.49 -3.03
C CYS A 34 7.04 -1.16 -4.40
N THR A 35 8.26 -1.62 -4.70
CA THR A 35 8.53 -2.35 -5.95
C THR A 35 7.87 -3.72 -5.93
N ALA A 36 8.07 -4.49 -4.85
CA ALA A 36 7.46 -5.81 -4.68
C ALA A 36 5.92 -5.76 -4.68
N GLU A 37 5.34 -4.76 -4.02
CA GLU A 37 3.89 -4.56 -3.99
C GLU A 37 3.33 -4.17 -5.37
N LEU A 38 4.03 -3.36 -6.17
CA LEU A 38 3.60 -3.06 -7.54
C LEU A 38 3.66 -4.28 -8.45
N GLU A 39 4.67 -5.13 -8.31
CA GLU A 39 4.75 -6.40 -9.04
C GLU A 39 3.61 -7.34 -8.66
N ARG A 40 3.33 -7.47 -7.36
CA ARG A 40 2.20 -8.26 -6.85
C ARG A 40 0.86 -7.72 -7.35
N LEU A 41 0.67 -6.40 -7.35
CA LEU A 41 -0.53 -5.76 -7.88
C LEU A 41 -0.69 -6.01 -9.39
N GLY A 42 0.42 -5.99 -10.14
CA GLY A 42 0.43 -6.33 -11.57
C GLY A 42 0.11 -7.80 -11.86
N ALA A 43 0.57 -8.71 -11.00
CA ALA A 43 0.30 -10.14 -11.10
C ALA A 43 -1.17 -10.51 -10.77
N LEU A 44 -1.86 -9.69 -9.98
CA LEU A 44 -3.25 -9.88 -9.61
C LEU A 44 -4.27 -9.45 -10.69
N ALA A 45 -3.85 -9.21 -11.93
CA ALA A 45 -4.67 -8.66 -13.02
C ALA A 45 -6.12 -9.25 -13.07
N GLY A 46 -7.07 -8.56 -12.45
CA GLY A 46 -8.51 -8.91 -12.42
C GLY A 46 -9.04 -9.51 -11.12
N GLY A 47 -8.19 -9.86 -10.15
CA GLY A 47 -8.59 -10.25 -8.79
C GLY A 47 -8.78 -9.04 -7.87
N GLU A 48 -9.70 -9.14 -6.91
CA GLU A 48 -9.87 -8.12 -5.86
C GLU A 48 -8.59 -8.05 -5.00
N ALA A 49 -7.73 -7.07 -5.29
CA ALA A 49 -6.68 -6.67 -4.38
C ALA A 49 -7.33 -6.05 -3.13
N THR A 50 -7.24 -6.75 -1.99
CA THR A 50 -7.66 -6.17 -0.70
C THR A 50 -6.57 -5.21 -0.23
N ALA A 51 -6.96 -3.97 0.09
CA ALA A 51 -5.97 -2.95 0.48
C ALA A 51 -5.22 -3.29 1.77
N ASP A 52 -5.82 -4.12 2.62
CA ASP A 52 -5.20 -4.67 3.82
C ASP A 52 -3.87 -5.42 3.49
N GLY A 53 -3.79 -6.10 2.34
CA GLY A 53 -2.60 -6.86 1.92
C GLY A 53 -1.44 -6.02 1.37
N PHE A 54 -1.67 -4.72 1.17
CA PHE A 54 -0.71 -3.73 0.63
C PHE A 54 -0.45 -2.60 1.64
N PHE A 55 -0.85 -2.78 2.90
CA PHE A 55 -0.72 -1.73 3.89
C PHE A 55 0.73 -1.56 4.39
N LYS A 56 1.60 -2.54 4.13
CA LYS A 56 3.00 -2.53 4.60
C LYS A 56 3.78 -1.35 4.03
N ALA A 57 3.74 -1.16 2.71
CA ALA A 57 4.40 -0.02 2.08
C ALA A 57 3.85 1.33 2.58
N LEU A 58 2.53 1.43 2.79
CA LEU A 58 1.89 2.65 3.30
C LEU A 58 2.35 2.97 4.74
N LYS A 59 2.47 1.97 5.62
CA LYS A 59 3.01 2.17 6.98
C LYS A 59 4.47 2.62 6.94
N LEU A 60 5.33 1.96 6.17
CA LEU A 60 6.74 2.35 6.03
C LEU A 60 6.87 3.80 5.54
N ALA A 61 5.98 4.23 4.65
CA ALA A 61 5.93 5.60 4.16
C ALA A 61 5.44 6.61 5.23
N LEU A 62 4.49 6.22 6.09
CA LEU A 62 4.06 7.04 7.23
C LEU A 62 5.17 7.20 8.28
N GLU A 63 5.99 6.18 8.46
CA GLU A 63 7.11 6.15 9.41
C GLU A 63 8.39 6.80 8.83
N ALA A 64 8.37 7.24 7.57
CA ALA A 64 9.51 7.84 6.86
C ALA A 64 9.91 9.21 7.41
N GLN A 65 10.58 9.22 8.57
CA GLN A 65 11.07 10.43 9.23
C GLN A 65 11.95 11.28 8.31
N GLY A 66 11.73 12.59 8.35
CA GLY A 66 12.47 13.54 7.52
C GLY A 66 12.09 13.53 6.04
N SER A 67 10.98 12.89 5.65
CA SER A 67 10.44 12.93 4.28
C SER A 67 8.94 13.31 4.27
N PRO A 68 8.57 14.57 4.56
CA PRO A 68 7.17 14.99 4.68
C PRO A 68 6.32 14.70 3.44
N LYS A 69 6.92 14.77 2.25
CA LYS A 69 6.25 14.46 0.99
C LYS A 69 5.85 12.98 0.87
N VAL A 70 6.71 12.08 1.33
CA VAL A 70 6.45 10.63 1.38
C VAL A 70 5.30 10.34 2.35
N VAL A 71 5.34 10.96 3.53
CA VAL A 71 4.28 10.85 4.55
C VAL A 71 2.94 11.38 4.00
N ALA A 72 2.93 12.52 3.32
CA ALA A 72 1.72 13.11 2.76
C ALA A 72 1.06 12.22 1.70
N ILE A 73 1.85 11.59 0.82
CA ILE A 73 1.36 10.64 -0.18
C ILE A 73 0.70 9.44 0.49
N ALA A 74 1.33 8.89 1.54
CA ALA A 74 0.79 7.75 2.27
C ALA A 74 -0.51 8.11 3.00
N LEU A 75 -0.59 9.28 3.65
CA LEU A 75 -1.80 9.76 4.31
C LEU A 75 -2.98 9.91 3.33
N ASP A 76 -2.74 10.50 2.16
CA ASP A 76 -3.76 10.65 1.12
C ASP A 76 -4.28 9.29 0.63
N ALA A 77 -3.37 8.34 0.38
CA ALA A 77 -3.74 6.98 -0.01
C ALA A 77 -4.57 6.27 1.06
N VAL A 78 -4.15 6.31 2.33
CA VAL A 78 -4.88 5.70 3.46
C VAL A 78 -6.26 6.34 3.61
N SER A 79 -6.37 7.66 3.49
CA SER A 79 -7.65 8.37 3.54
C SER A 79 -8.60 7.89 2.45
N LYS A 80 -8.13 7.79 1.19
CA LYS A 80 -8.91 7.28 0.05
C LYS A 80 -9.35 5.83 0.27
N LEU A 81 -8.45 4.96 0.72
CA LEU A 81 -8.77 3.56 0.96
C LEU A 81 -9.79 3.38 2.10
N THR A 82 -9.67 4.17 3.17
CA THR A 82 -10.59 4.12 4.31
C THR A 82 -11.96 4.67 3.94
N THR A 83 -12.02 5.83 3.28
CA THR A 83 -13.28 6.49 2.88
C THR A 83 -14.08 5.69 1.85
N ASN A 84 -13.40 4.86 1.04
CA ASN A 84 -14.05 3.97 0.07
C ASN A 84 -14.28 2.55 0.61
N GLY A 85 -13.98 2.28 1.89
CA GLY A 85 -14.24 0.99 2.53
C GLY A 85 -13.30 -0.15 2.14
N HIS A 86 -12.14 0.16 1.55
CA HIS A 86 -11.15 -0.84 1.11
C HIS A 86 -10.20 -1.31 2.21
N LEU A 87 -10.04 -0.51 3.25
CA LEU A 87 -9.34 -0.90 4.48
C LEU A 87 -10.36 -1.38 5.50
N SER A 88 -10.49 -2.70 5.61
CA SER A 88 -11.44 -3.33 6.51
C SER A 88 -10.86 -3.59 7.89
N GLY A 89 -9.52 -3.67 8.00
CA GLY A 89 -8.83 -4.11 9.21
C GLY A 89 -9.06 -5.58 9.55
N LYS A 90 -9.70 -6.35 8.67
CA LYS A 90 -10.03 -7.78 8.85
C LYS A 90 -9.17 -8.71 7.98
N GLY A 91 -8.11 -8.19 7.38
CA GLY A 91 -7.12 -8.97 6.61
C GLY A 91 -6.03 -9.60 7.48
N PRO A 92 -5.22 -10.51 6.89
CA PRO A 92 -4.01 -11.01 7.55
C PRO A 92 -3.07 -9.84 7.86
N ASP A 93 -2.48 -9.84 9.05
CA ASP A 93 -1.51 -8.81 9.44
C ASP A 93 -0.29 -8.88 8.52
N PRO A 94 -0.04 -7.84 7.68
CA PRO A 94 1.06 -7.85 6.72
C PRO A 94 2.44 -7.71 7.38
N PHE A 95 2.49 -7.50 8.70
CA PHE A 95 3.72 -7.45 9.51
C PHE A 95 3.96 -8.74 10.29
N LYS A 96 2.99 -9.63 10.37
CA LYS A 96 3.18 -10.93 11.03
C LYS A 96 3.86 -11.83 10.02
N ALA A 97 5.07 -12.30 10.34
CA ALA A 97 5.75 -13.32 9.53
C ALA A 97 4.78 -14.49 9.33
N THR A 98 4.53 -14.87 8.08
CA THR A 98 3.91 -16.16 7.78
C THR A 98 4.83 -17.20 8.38
N SER A 99 4.44 -17.76 9.52
CA SER A 99 4.92 -19.07 9.93
C SER A 99 4.36 -20.07 8.90
N GLU A 100 4.97 -20.12 7.73
CA GLU A 100 4.93 -21.31 6.89
C GLU A 100 5.71 -22.39 7.63
N GLY A 101 4.98 -23.33 8.21
CA GLY A 101 5.53 -24.52 8.84
C GLY A 101 5.10 -24.68 10.29
N GLU A 102 3.89 -25.18 10.51
CA GLU A 102 3.60 -26.22 11.52
C GLU A 102 2.15 -26.69 11.36
N ALA A 103 1.98 -27.71 10.50
CA ALA A 103 1.10 -28.87 10.69
C ALA A 103 1.39 -29.90 9.57
#